data_AF-A0A409YLH2-F1
#
_entry.id   AF-A0A409YLH2-F1
#
_cell.length_a   1.000
_cell.length_b   1.000
_cell.length_c   1.000
_cell.angle_alpha   90.00
_cell.angle_beta   90.00
_cell.angle_gamma   90.00
#
_symmetry.space_group_name_H-M   'P 1'
#
loop_
_entity.id
_entity.type
_entity.pdbx_description
1 polymer ?
#
loop_
_entity_poly.entity_id
_entity_poly.type
_entity_poly.pdbx_seq_one_letter_code
_entity_poly.pdbx_strand_id
1 'polypeptide(L)'
;MAAAAENTVKAAQEKVEELAEHDVDSTSSDVRYLAYGARLRTALRAATRYFAYTSDVGEAFRPVAPPWVVTAAYGVSWLYVSGDVAYESYKAYHRGPSPIEAANFSEPTRITLAAVQRATFQSIASMGLPALTIHTVVAQSRKAFRNATNQKVKIWGPTATGLAVVPILPYLFDHPVEKVTEHAFDWIKKKLIEQNQSRTSPPPDRKEL
;
A
#
# COMPACT_ATOMS: atom_id res chain seq x y z
N MET A 1 -11.37 -7.46 -20.65
CA MET A 1 -10.47 -6.37 -20.20
C MET A 1 -10.48 -5.14 -21.12
N ALA A 2 -10.61 -5.28 -22.44
CA ALA A 2 -10.70 -4.14 -23.37
C ALA A 2 -11.89 -3.18 -23.12
N ALA A 3 -13.08 -3.72 -22.84
CA ALA A 3 -14.30 -2.91 -22.63
C ALA A 3 -14.25 -1.97 -21.41
N ALA A 4 -13.52 -2.36 -20.34
CA ALA A 4 -13.38 -1.51 -19.16
C ALA A 4 -12.44 -0.32 -19.42
N ALA A 5 -11.40 -0.53 -20.23
CA ALA A 5 -10.49 0.54 -20.65
C ALA A 5 -11.19 1.53 -21.58
N GLU A 6 -11.97 1.04 -22.55
CA GLU A 6 -12.77 1.88 -23.45
C GLU A 6 -13.80 2.74 -22.70
N ASN A 7 -14.48 2.17 -21.71
CA ASN A 7 -15.44 2.93 -20.89
C ASN A 7 -14.76 4.02 -20.05
N THR A 8 -13.56 3.76 -19.53
CA THR A 8 -12.80 4.78 -18.79
C THR A 8 -12.24 5.88 -19.68
N VAL A 9 -11.90 5.56 -20.93
CA VAL A 9 -11.41 6.54 -21.92
C VAL A 9 -12.56 7.41 -22.40
N LYS A 10 -13.74 6.83 -22.68
CA LYS A 10 -14.95 7.57 -23.03
C LYS A 10 -15.42 8.49 -21.91
N ALA A 11 -15.49 7.99 -20.67
CA ALA A 11 -15.85 8.83 -19.51
C ALA A 11 -14.81 9.92 -19.21
N ALA A 12 -13.55 9.73 -19.59
CA ALA A 12 -12.53 10.77 -19.50
C ALA A 12 -12.66 11.80 -20.62
N GLN A 13 -13.03 11.39 -21.84
CA GLN A 13 -13.25 12.28 -22.98
C GLN A 13 -14.51 13.14 -22.79
N GLU A 14 -15.60 12.54 -22.35
CA GLU A 14 -16.87 13.23 -22.08
C GLU A 14 -16.70 14.29 -20.98
N LYS A 15 -15.88 13.99 -19.97
CA LYS A 15 -15.52 14.96 -18.91
C LYS A 15 -14.57 16.05 -19.39
N VAL A 16 -13.75 15.78 -20.41
CA VAL A 16 -12.87 16.77 -21.03
C VAL A 16 -13.65 17.68 -21.98
N GLU A 17 -14.65 17.15 -22.70
CA GLU A 17 -15.58 17.92 -23.51
C GLU A 17 -16.52 18.77 -22.67
N GLU A 18 -17.07 18.24 -21.56
CA GLU A 18 -17.86 19.01 -20.60
C GLU A 18 -17.07 20.18 -19.99
N LEU A 19 -15.78 19.95 -19.67
CA LEU A 19 -14.86 20.98 -19.19
C LEU A 19 -14.40 21.97 -20.28
N ALA A 20 -14.60 21.65 -21.56
CA ALA A 20 -14.30 22.52 -22.70
C ALA A 20 -15.53 23.30 -23.19
N GLU A 21 -16.74 22.76 -23.03
CA GLU A 21 -18.01 23.42 -23.35
C GLU A 21 -18.43 24.43 -22.28
N HIS A 22 -18.12 24.16 -21.00
CA HIS A 22 -18.09 25.22 -19.99
C HIS A 22 -16.85 26.07 -20.29
N ASP A 23 -17.04 27.26 -20.85
CA ASP A 23 -16.01 28.27 -21.12
C ASP A 23 -15.45 28.82 -19.79
N VAL A 24 -14.79 27.96 -19.02
CA VAL A 24 -14.11 28.31 -17.78
C VAL A 24 -12.86 29.08 -18.14
N ASP A 25 -13.03 30.39 -18.17
CA ASP A 25 -11.99 31.39 -18.35
C ASP A 25 -10.72 30.98 -17.56
N SER A 26 -9.59 30.89 -18.27
CA SER A 26 -8.28 30.47 -17.74
C SER A 26 -7.76 31.36 -16.59
N THR A 27 -8.45 32.46 -16.31
CA THR A 27 -8.22 33.40 -15.21
C THR A 27 -8.96 33.05 -13.92
N SER A 28 -9.89 32.07 -13.94
CA SER A 28 -10.62 31.61 -12.77
C SER A 28 -9.77 30.68 -11.89
N SER A 29 -9.83 30.89 -10.57
CA SER A 29 -9.11 30.09 -9.56
C SER A 29 -9.30 28.58 -9.73
N ASP A 30 -10.49 28.14 -10.14
CA ASP A 30 -10.86 26.72 -10.14
C ASP A 30 -10.14 25.90 -11.21
N VAL A 31 -9.96 26.42 -12.44
CA VAL A 31 -9.15 25.73 -13.47
C VAL A 31 -7.69 25.66 -13.06
N ARG A 32 -7.21 26.67 -12.35
CA ARG A 32 -5.84 26.68 -11.83
C ARG A 32 -5.66 25.65 -10.72
N TYR A 33 -6.64 25.49 -9.83
CA TYR A 33 -6.67 24.42 -8.82
C TYR A 33 -6.84 23.04 -9.45
N LEU A 34 -7.59 22.90 -10.54
CA LEU A 34 -7.68 21.66 -11.32
C LEU A 34 -6.33 21.33 -11.99
N ALA A 35 -5.62 22.32 -12.53
CA ALA A 35 -4.28 22.15 -13.11
C ALA A 35 -3.22 21.83 -12.04
N TYR A 36 -3.26 22.48 -10.87
CA TYR A 36 -2.43 22.13 -9.73
C TYR A 36 -2.77 20.74 -9.20
N GLY A 37 -4.05 20.40 -9.12
CA GLY A 37 -4.53 19.07 -8.74
C GLY A 37 -4.08 18.00 -9.72
N ALA A 38 -4.08 18.27 -11.02
CA ALA A 38 -3.57 17.37 -12.05
C ALA A 38 -2.05 17.18 -11.94
N ARG A 39 -1.29 18.25 -11.71
CA ARG A 39 0.17 18.19 -11.49
C ARG A 39 0.52 17.47 -10.20
N LEU A 40 -0.19 17.76 -9.12
CA LEU A 40 -0.05 17.09 -7.84
C LEU A 40 -0.41 15.61 -7.96
N ARG A 41 -1.49 15.26 -8.66
CA ARG A 41 -1.88 13.88 -8.96
C ARG A 41 -0.80 13.16 -9.77
N THR A 42 -0.21 13.80 -10.76
CA THR A 42 0.89 13.24 -11.58
C THR A 42 2.15 13.04 -10.73
N ALA A 43 2.52 14.02 -9.91
CA ALA A 43 3.64 13.93 -8.99
C ALA A 43 3.41 12.83 -7.96
N LEU A 44 2.22 12.75 -7.36
CA LEU A 44 1.83 11.70 -6.43
C LEU A 44 1.87 10.33 -7.10
N ARG A 45 1.36 10.18 -8.33
CA ARG A 45 1.43 8.92 -9.09
C ARG A 45 2.85 8.48 -9.43
N ALA A 46 3.75 9.42 -9.72
CA ALA A 46 5.15 9.12 -9.95
C ALA A 46 5.88 8.80 -8.63
N ALA A 47 5.47 9.44 -7.54
CA ALA A 47 6.09 9.35 -6.22
C ALA A 47 5.54 8.20 -5.35
N THR A 48 4.40 7.60 -5.69
CA THR A 48 3.73 6.55 -4.89
C THR A 48 4.67 5.39 -4.54
N ARG A 49 5.50 4.94 -5.50
CA ARG A 49 6.52 3.92 -5.24
C ARG A 49 7.62 4.42 -4.30
N TYR A 50 8.05 5.67 -4.44
CA TYR A 50 9.13 6.25 -3.65
C TYR A 50 8.72 6.58 -2.20
N PHE A 51 7.45 6.90 -1.96
CA PHE A 51 6.96 7.16 -0.62
C PHE A 51 6.98 5.91 0.27
N ALA A 52 6.70 4.74 -0.28
CA ALA A 52 6.84 3.48 0.45
C ALA A 52 8.30 3.18 0.85
N TYR A 53 9.27 3.56 0.01
CA TYR A 53 10.71 3.40 0.32
C TYR A 53 11.26 4.52 1.22
N THR A 54 10.44 5.49 1.64
CA THR A 54 10.93 6.57 2.49
C THR A 54 11.30 6.06 3.88
N SER A 55 10.54 5.12 4.45
CA SER A 55 10.90 4.43 5.70
C SER A 55 12.21 3.65 5.57
N ASP A 56 12.43 3.01 4.42
CA ASP A 56 13.62 2.21 4.13
C ASP A 56 14.89 3.07 4.10
N VAL A 57 14.80 4.23 3.45
CA VAL A 57 15.84 5.26 3.51
C VAL A 57 16.03 5.75 4.95
N GLY A 58 14.96 6.04 5.67
CA GLY A 58 15.04 6.44 7.09
C GLY A 58 15.82 5.43 7.95
N GLU A 59 15.56 4.13 7.79
CA GLU A 59 16.29 3.07 8.48
C GLU A 59 17.78 3.04 8.15
N ALA A 60 18.14 3.25 6.87
CA ALA A 60 19.54 3.32 6.46
C ALA A 60 20.30 4.46 7.16
N PHE A 61 19.64 5.60 7.38
CA PHE A 61 20.26 6.79 7.98
C PHE A 61 20.31 6.80 9.51
N ARG A 62 19.79 5.78 10.22
CA ARG A 62 19.86 5.68 11.70
C ARG A 62 21.23 5.99 12.33
N PRO A 63 22.38 5.63 11.75
CA PRO A 63 23.70 5.92 12.34
C PRO A 63 24.05 7.41 12.37
N VAL A 64 23.43 8.22 11.49
CA VAL A 64 23.83 9.62 11.23
C VAL A 64 22.69 10.62 11.40
N ALA A 65 21.44 10.16 11.38
CA ALA A 65 20.25 11.00 11.53
C ALA A 65 19.66 10.84 12.95
N PRO A 66 19.05 11.90 13.49
CA PRO A 66 18.35 11.81 14.77
C PRO A 66 17.09 10.93 14.64
N PRO A 67 16.65 10.25 15.72
CA PRO A 67 15.54 9.28 15.66
C PRO A 67 14.23 9.85 15.09
N TRP A 68 13.94 11.13 15.32
CA TRP A 68 12.72 11.76 14.82
C TRP A 68 12.64 11.82 13.29
N VAL A 69 13.79 11.86 12.58
CA VAL A 69 13.81 11.80 11.11
C VAL A 69 13.34 10.42 10.63
N VAL A 70 13.79 9.37 11.31
CA VAL A 70 13.37 7.99 11.01
C VAL A 70 11.88 7.84 11.30
N THR A 71 11.40 8.36 12.44
CA THR A 71 9.98 8.37 12.77
C THR A 71 9.15 9.16 11.75
N ALA A 72 9.63 10.31 11.28
CA ALA A 72 8.96 11.09 10.24
C ALA A 72 8.89 10.33 8.91
N ALA A 73 9.96 9.63 8.53
CA ALA A 73 9.99 8.77 7.35
C ALA A 73 8.96 7.63 7.44
N TYR A 74 8.80 7.01 8.61
CA TYR A 74 7.69 6.09 8.87
C TYR A 74 6.33 6.78 8.76
N GLY A 75 6.18 7.99 9.29
CA GLY A 75 4.93 8.77 9.20
C GLY A 75 4.48 9.01 7.76
N VAL A 76 5.41 9.38 6.87
CA VAL A 76 5.14 9.53 5.43
C VAL A 76 4.68 8.22 4.81
N SER A 77 5.33 7.12 5.16
CA SER A 77 5.03 5.79 4.63
C SER A 77 3.66 5.28 5.13
N TRP A 78 3.34 5.51 6.42
CA TRP A 78 2.03 5.21 7.00
C TRP A 78 0.92 6.03 6.37
N LEU A 79 1.14 7.32 6.14
CA LEU A 79 0.19 8.18 5.44
C LEU A 79 -0.13 7.64 4.04
N TYR A 80 0.90 7.15 3.33
CA TYR A 80 0.74 6.52 2.03
C TYR A 80 -0.12 5.24 2.11
N VAL A 81 0.22 4.31 3.00
CA VAL A 81 -0.54 3.06 3.19
C VAL A 81 -1.98 3.33 3.60
N SER A 82 -2.20 4.24 4.56
CA SER A 82 -3.55 4.64 4.97
C SER A 82 -4.34 5.26 3.81
N GLY A 83 -3.71 6.08 2.98
CA GLY A 83 -4.33 6.64 1.77
C GLY A 83 -4.71 5.57 0.76
N ASP A 84 -3.84 4.58 0.51
CA ASP A 84 -4.14 3.47 -0.42
C ASP A 84 -5.29 2.60 0.09
N VAL A 85 -5.27 2.23 1.38
CA VAL A 85 -6.36 1.48 2.01
C VAL A 85 -7.67 2.24 1.89
N ALA A 86 -7.68 3.54 2.23
CA ALA A 86 -8.89 4.37 2.16
C ALA A 86 -9.44 4.47 0.72
N TYR A 87 -8.57 4.72 -0.27
CA TYR A 87 -8.96 4.80 -1.66
C TYR A 87 -9.55 3.49 -2.19
N GLU A 88 -9.03 2.36 -1.71
CA GLU A 88 -9.44 1.04 -2.19
C GLU A 88 -10.69 0.54 -1.48
N SER A 89 -10.87 0.88 -0.20
CA SER A 89 -12.13 0.74 0.49
C SER A 89 -13.23 1.56 -0.19
N TYR A 90 -12.93 2.80 -0.60
CA TYR A 90 -13.87 3.64 -1.35
C TYR A 90 -14.25 3.02 -2.70
N LYS A 91 -13.29 2.50 -3.47
CA LYS A 91 -13.59 1.77 -4.71
C LYS A 91 -14.38 0.47 -4.46
N ALA A 92 -14.09 -0.24 -3.38
CA ALA A 92 -14.80 -1.47 -3.02
C ALA A 92 -16.26 -1.19 -2.66
N TYR A 93 -16.55 -0.04 -2.03
CA TYR A 93 -17.92 0.44 -1.80
C TYR A 93 -18.65 0.65 -3.14
N HIS A 94 -18.08 1.43 -4.06
CA HIS A 94 -18.74 1.75 -5.33
C HIS A 94 -18.86 0.60 -6.32
N ARG A 95 -17.98 -0.42 -6.26
CA ARG A 95 -18.07 -1.61 -7.14
C ARG A 95 -19.21 -2.56 -6.76
N GLY A 96 -19.76 -2.44 -5.55
CA GLY A 96 -20.72 -3.40 -5.02
C GLY A 96 -20.09 -4.75 -4.65
N PRO A 97 -20.88 -5.65 -4.03
CA PRO A 97 -20.43 -6.98 -3.62
C PRO A 97 -20.40 -7.95 -4.80
N SER A 98 -19.45 -8.89 -4.80
CA SER A 98 -19.53 -10.07 -5.66
C SER A 98 -20.67 -11.01 -5.22
N PRO A 99 -21.14 -11.94 -6.08
CA PRO A 99 -22.24 -12.86 -5.73
C PRO A 99 -21.98 -13.65 -4.45
N ILE A 100 -20.73 -14.06 -4.21
CA ILE A 100 -20.32 -14.80 -3.03
C ILE A 100 -20.30 -13.88 -1.80
N GLU A 101 -19.85 -12.64 -1.93
CA GLU A 101 -19.83 -11.69 -0.81
C GLU A 101 -21.24 -11.26 -0.40
N ALA A 102 -22.13 -11.02 -1.37
CA ALA A 102 -23.52 -10.65 -1.13
C ALA A 102 -24.28 -11.74 -0.36
N ALA A 103 -23.96 -13.01 -0.63
CA ALA A 103 -24.58 -14.15 0.05
C ALA A 103 -24.09 -14.35 1.51
N ASN A 104 -22.94 -13.77 1.88
CA ASN A 104 -22.26 -14.09 3.13
C ASN A 104 -22.05 -12.88 4.05
N PHE A 105 -22.00 -11.65 3.53
CA PHE A 105 -21.61 -10.47 4.32
C PHE A 105 -22.55 -9.29 4.12
N SER A 106 -22.83 -8.56 5.20
CA SER A 106 -23.38 -7.21 5.09
C SER A 106 -22.35 -6.26 4.48
N GLU A 107 -22.83 -5.23 3.78
CA GLU A 107 -21.98 -4.31 3.04
C GLU A 107 -20.90 -3.61 3.92
N PRO A 108 -21.21 -3.10 5.13
CA PRO A 108 -20.18 -2.52 6.00
C PRO A 108 -19.12 -3.52 6.43
N THR A 109 -19.52 -4.77 6.71
CA THR A 109 -18.62 -5.83 7.15
C THR A 109 -17.66 -6.21 6.02
N ARG A 110 -18.16 -6.37 4.80
CA ARG A 110 -17.34 -6.67 3.61
C ARG A 110 -16.26 -5.61 3.39
N ILE A 111 -16.64 -4.33 3.41
CA ILE A 111 -15.69 -3.22 3.16
C ILE A 111 -14.66 -3.14 4.28
N THR A 112 -15.09 -3.32 5.53
CA THR A 112 -14.18 -3.33 6.68
C THR A 112 -13.19 -4.48 6.60
N LEU A 113 -13.66 -5.69 6.28
CA LEU A 113 -12.79 -6.85 6.09
C LEU A 113 -11.77 -6.61 4.97
N ALA A 114 -12.21 -6.10 3.82
CA ALA A 114 -11.32 -5.76 2.71
C ALA A 114 -10.29 -4.70 3.10
N ALA A 115 -10.70 -3.68 3.87
CA ALA A 115 -9.83 -2.62 4.36
C ALA A 115 -8.77 -3.16 5.34
N VAL A 116 -9.20 -3.93 6.34
CA VAL A 116 -8.31 -4.53 7.37
C VAL A 116 -7.34 -5.51 6.73
N GLN A 117 -7.83 -6.34 5.82
CA GLN A 117 -7.01 -7.31 5.12
C GLN A 117 -5.93 -6.59 4.32
N ARG A 118 -6.31 -5.60 3.50
CA ARG A 118 -5.35 -4.80 2.73
C ARG A 118 -4.37 -4.07 3.63
N ALA A 119 -4.83 -3.40 4.68
CA ALA A 119 -3.98 -2.68 5.61
C ALA A 119 -2.94 -3.60 6.26
N THR A 120 -3.36 -4.78 6.71
CA THR A 120 -2.48 -5.75 7.36
C THR A 120 -1.42 -6.26 6.39
N PHE A 121 -1.83 -6.71 5.20
CA PHE A 121 -0.88 -7.22 4.20
C PHE A 121 0.06 -6.13 3.71
N GLN A 122 -0.46 -4.97 3.36
CA GLN A 122 0.34 -3.87 2.85
C GLN A 122 1.33 -3.33 3.89
N SER A 123 0.93 -3.26 5.16
CA SER A 123 1.84 -2.86 6.23
C SER A 123 2.98 -3.87 6.43
N ILE A 124 2.70 -5.17 6.38
CA ILE A 124 3.71 -6.22 6.58
C ILE A 124 4.61 -6.36 5.35
N ALA A 125 3.99 -6.50 4.17
CA ALA A 125 4.64 -6.72 2.89
C ALA A 125 5.50 -5.52 2.47
N SER A 126 4.92 -4.32 2.50
CA SER A 126 5.51 -3.14 1.89
C SER A 126 6.36 -2.31 2.85
N MET A 127 6.22 -2.51 4.17
CA MET A 127 6.97 -1.72 5.16
C MET A 127 7.66 -2.57 6.22
N GLY A 128 6.98 -3.57 6.79
CA GLY A 128 7.52 -4.37 7.88
C GLY A 128 8.78 -5.15 7.49
N LEU A 129 8.67 -6.02 6.49
CA LEU A 129 9.78 -6.89 6.08
C LEU A 129 10.99 -6.11 5.51
N PRO A 130 10.81 -5.14 4.59
CA PRO A 130 11.93 -4.35 4.07
C PRO A 130 12.63 -3.53 5.17
N ALA A 131 11.87 -2.83 6.02
CA ALA A 131 12.44 -1.98 7.06
C ALA A 131 13.21 -2.79 8.11
N LEU A 132 12.70 -3.95 8.54
CA LEU A 132 13.40 -4.84 9.47
C LEU A 132 14.70 -5.38 8.86
N THR A 133 14.70 -5.65 7.56
CA THR A 133 15.88 -6.13 6.84
C THR A 133 16.97 -5.05 6.81
N ILE A 134 16.63 -3.82 6.41
CA ILE A 134 17.57 -2.70 6.40
C ILE A 134 18.07 -2.40 7.80
N HIS A 135 17.17 -2.38 8.78
CA HIS A 135 17.52 -2.20 10.19
C HIS A 135 18.60 -3.18 10.63
N THR A 136 18.41 -4.47 10.32
CA THR A 136 19.34 -5.54 10.68
C THR A 136 20.68 -5.38 9.95
N VAL A 137 20.66 -5.09 8.65
CA VAL A 137 21.88 -4.85 7.85
C VAL A 137 22.68 -3.68 8.40
N VAL A 138 22.03 -2.56 8.70
CA VAL A 138 22.68 -1.36 9.26
C VAL A 138 23.25 -1.65 10.65
N ALA A 139 22.49 -2.35 11.50
CA ALA A 139 22.94 -2.73 12.84
C ALA A 139 24.16 -3.65 12.80
N GLN A 140 24.17 -4.64 11.90
CA GLN A 140 25.32 -5.53 11.70
C GLN A 140 26.51 -4.76 11.11
N SER A 141 26.27 -3.90 10.13
CA SER A 141 27.32 -3.07 9.52
C SER A 141 27.96 -2.14 10.54
N ARG A 142 27.19 -1.55 11.47
CA ARG A 142 27.74 -0.73 12.56
C ARG A 142 28.73 -1.51 13.43
N LYS A 143 28.47 -2.81 13.68
CA LYS A 143 29.40 -3.67 14.41
C LYS A 143 30.67 -3.93 13.61
N ALA A 144 30.55 -4.15 12.30
CA ALA A 144 31.68 -4.39 11.41
C ALA A 144 32.60 -3.16 11.25
N PHE A 145 32.02 -1.96 11.11
CA PHE A 145 32.77 -0.72 10.91
C PHE A 145 33.31 -0.06 12.20
N ARG A 146 33.05 -0.63 13.40
CA ARG A 146 33.39 0.00 14.69
C ARG A 146 34.89 0.33 14.86
N ASN A 147 35.76 -0.49 14.26
CA ASN A 147 37.22 -0.41 14.34
C ASN A 147 37.86 0.24 13.10
N ALA A 148 37.07 0.79 12.19
CA ALA A 148 37.61 1.45 11.00
C ALA A 148 38.47 2.66 11.41
N THR A 149 39.70 2.70 10.92
CA THR A 149 40.67 3.78 11.22
C THR A 149 40.24 5.12 10.61
N ASN A 150 39.50 5.08 9.50
CA ASN A 150 38.96 6.28 8.86
C ASN A 150 37.59 6.66 9.46
N GLN A 151 37.53 7.83 10.08
CA GLN A 151 36.32 8.35 10.74
C GLN A 151 35.13 8.48 9.79
N LYS A 152 35.35 8.85 8.51
CA LYS A 152 34.27 8.96 7.53
C LYS A 152 33.64 7.59 7.25
N VAL A 153 34.46 6.55 7.09
CA VAL A 153 34.01 5.17 6.87
C VAL A 153 33.29 4.63 8.11
N LYS A 154 33.78 4.95 9.30
CA LYS A 154 33.15 4.55 10.57
C LYS A 154 31.73 5.12 10.74
N ILE A 155 31.52 6.37 10.33
CA ILE A 155 30.24 7.08 10.45
C ILE A 155 29.29 6.71 9.31
N TRP A 156 29.77 6.76 8.06
CA TRP A 156 28.93 6.63 6.87
C TRP A 156 28.86 5.21 6.30
N GLY A 157 29.80 4.33 6.66
CA GLY A 157 29.85 2.95 6.18
C GLY A 157 28.56 2.19 6.44
N PRO A 158 28.02 2.17 7.67
CA PRO A 158 26.76 1.47 7.94
C PRO A 158 25.56 2.02 7.15
N THR A 159 25.48 3.35 6.96
CA THR A 159 24.43 4.00 6.16
C THR A 159 24.56 3.65 4.68
N ALA A 160 25.78 3.71 4.13
CA ALA A 160 26.05 3.36 2.74
C ALA A 160 25.69 1.89 2.45
N THR A 161 26.01 0.97 3.36
CA THR A 161 25.60 -0.43 3.23
C THR A 161 24.09 -0.59 3.25
N GLY A 162 23.38 0.10 4.17
CA GLY A 162 21.91 0.08 4.22
C GLY A 162 21.28 0.56 2.91
N LEU A 163 21.76 1.68 2.36
CA LEU A 163 21.26 2.22 1.08
C LEU A 163 21.56 1.32 -0.11
N ALA A 164 22.72 0.65 -0.12
CA ALA A 164 23.08 -0.29 -1.18
C ALA A 164 22.16 -1.52 -1.24
N VAL A 165 21.49 -1.86 -0.14
CA VAL A 165 20.53 -2.98 -0.08
C VAL A 165 19.16 -2.60 -0.67
N VAL A 166 18.76 -1.31 -0.62
CA VAL A 166 17.43 -0.86 -1.06
C VAL A 166 17.04 -1.33 -2.47
N PRO A 167 17.89 -1.23 -3.51
CA PRO A 167 17.56 -1.70 -4.86
C PRO A 167 17.38 -3.22 -4.98
N ILE A 168 17.89 -3.99 -4.02
CA ILE A 168 17.88 -5.46 -4.02
C ILE A 168 16.62 -5.99 -3.32
N LEU A 169 16.03 -5.22 -2.41
CA LEU A 169 14.86 -5.63 -1.62
C LEU A 169 13.67 -6.10 -2.47
N PRO A 170 13.31 -5.44 -3.60
CA PRO A 170 12.23 -5.94 -4.46
C PRO A 170 12.49 -7.37 -4.94
N TYR A 171 13.72 -7.71 -5.31
CA TYR A 171 14.07 -9.07 -5.74
C TYR A 171 14.01 -10.10 -4.60
N LEU A 172 14.30 -9.67 -3.36
CA LEU A 172 14.25 -10.55 -2.19
C LEU A 172 12.83 -10.80 -1.71
N PHE A 173 11.95 -9.79 -1.79
CA PHE A 173 10.64 -9.82 -1.16
C PHE A 173 9.47 -9.91 -2.13
N ASP A 174 9.54 -9.33 -3.34
CA ASP A 174 8.35 -9.22 -4.20
C ASP A 174 7.74 -10.59 -4.53
N HIS A 175 8.54 -11.57 -4.95
CA HIS A 175 8.04 -12.91 -5.32
C HIS A 175 7.50 -13.76 -4.17
N PRO A 176 8.21 -13.93 -3.04
CA PRO A 176 7.68 -14.70 -1.91
C PRO A 176 6.50 -13.99 -1.26
N VAL A 177 6.52 -12.66 -1.18
CA VAL A 177 5.42 -11.88 -0.61
C VAL A 177 4.18 -11.99 -1.49
N GLU A 178 4.31 -11.90 -2.82
CA GLU A 178 3.18 -12.08 -3.75
C GLU A 178 2.49 -13.43 -3.52
N LYS A 179 3.26 -14.53 -3.51
CA LYS A 179 2.71 -15.88 -3.28
C LYS A 179 2.06 -16.04 -1.92
N VAL A 180 2.70 -15.54 -0.85
CA VAL A 180 2.16 -15.61 0.52
C VAL A 180 0.89 -14.79 0.62
N THR A 181 0.88 -13.62 -0.02
CA THR A 181 -0.27 -12.71 -0.02
C THR A 181 -1.44 -13.39 -0.72
N GLU A 182 -1.28 -13.88 -1.95
CA GLU A 182 -2.33 -14.61 -2.68
C GLU A 182 -2.89 -15.80 -1.90
N HIS A 183 -2.02 -16.67 -1.37
CA HIS A 183 -2.45 -17.85 -0.60
C HIS A 183 -3.19 -17.45 0.69
N ALA A 184 -2.73 -16.41 1.37
CA ALA A 184 -3.38 -15.94 2.58
C ALA A 184 -4.72 -15.28 2.26
N PHE A 185 -4.83 -14.55 1.14
CA PHE A 185 -6.09 -13.98 0.67
C PHE A 185 -7.12 -15.07 0.37
N ASP A 186 -6.74 -16.11 -0.36
CA ASP A 186 -7.63 -17.21 -0.72
C ASP A 186 -8.03 -18.03 0.50
N TRP A 187 -7.08 -18.31 1.40
CA TRP A 187 -7.35 -19.01 2.65
C TRP A 187 -8.32 -18.24 3.55
N ILE A 188 -8.10 -16.92 3.73
CA ILE A 188 -8.98 -16.07 4.54
C ILE A 188 -10.39 -16.05 3.94
N LYS A 189 -10.51 -15.82 2.62
CA LYS A 189 -11.81 -15.81 1.94
C LYS A 189 -12.55 -17.12 2.13
N LYS A 190 -11.87 -18.26 1.92
CA LYS A 190 -12.46 -19.58 2.08
C LYS A 190 -12.97 -19.82 3.51
N LYS A 191 -12.14 -19.52 4.52
CA LYS A 191 -12.52 -19.66 5.94
C LYS A 191 -13.72 -18.80 6.33
N LEU A 192 -13.77 -17.56 5.81
CA LEU A 192 -14.84 -16.62 6.12
C LEU A 192 -16.18 -17.07 5.51
N ILE A 193 -16.14 -17.64 4.30
CA ILE A 193 -17.31 -18.23 3.63
C ILE A 193 -17.78 -19.48 4.39
N GLU A 194 -16.88 -20.39 4.77
CA GLU A 194 -17.21 -21.61 5.54
C GLU A 194 -17.85 -21.27 6.90
N GLN A 195 -17.35 -20.24 7.59
CA GLN A 195 -17.93 -19.77 8.85
C GLN A 195 -19.34 -19.19 8.69
N ASN A 196 -19.59 -18.45 7.61
CA ASN A 196 -20.93 -17.90 7.39
C ASN A 196 -21.91 -18.97 6.95
N GLN A 197 -21.52 -19.86 6.05
CA GLN A 197 -22.36 -21.00 5.64
C GLN A 197 -22.72 -21.91 6.82
N SER A 198 -21.79 -22.18 7.73
CA SER A 198 -22.08 -22.96 8.94
C SER A 198 -22.99 -22.23 9.93
N ARG A 199 -23.01 -20.90 9.94
CA ARG A 199 -23.96 -20.10 10.75
C ARG A 199 -25.36 -20.02 10.15
N THR A 200 -25.50 -20.04 8.83
CA THR A 200 -26.79 -20.02 8.12
C THR A 200 -27.38 -21.41 7.86
N SER A 201 -26.62 -22.48 8.07
CA SER A 201 -27.13 -23.85 7.93
C SER A 201 -28.01 -24.21 9.14
N PRO A 202 -29.24 -24.72 8.95
CA PRO A 202 -30.05 -25.20 10.07
C PRO A 202 -29.34 -26.36 10.78
N PRO A 203 -29.49 -26.51 12.11
CA PRO A 203 -28.90 -27.63 12.83
C PRO A 203 -29.36 -28.96 12.21
N PRO A 204 -28.49 -29.99 12.14
CA PRO A 204 -28.87 -31.28 11.60
C PRO A 204 -30.09 -31.79 12.37
N ASP A 205 -31.15 -32.12 11.63
CA ASP A 205 -32.42 -32.56 12.20
C ASP A 205 -32.17 -33.82 13.04
N ARG A 206 -32.24 -33.67 14.36
CA ARG A 206 -32.00 -34.75 15.29
C ARG A 206 -33.30 -35.53 15.44
N LYS A 207 -33.61 -36.39 14.47
CA LYS A 207 -34.57 -37.51 14.49
C LYS A 207 -34.27 -38.34 13.22
N GLU A 208 -33.97 -39.63 13.27
CA GLU A 208 -34.74 -40.70 13.92
C GLU A 208 -33.83 -41.78 14.52
N LEU A 209 -34.08 -42.11 15.80
CA LEU A 209 -33.78 -43.39 16.45
C LEU A 209 -35.13 -44.04 16.80
#